data_AF-A0A382FV97-F1
#
_entry.id   AF-A0A382FV97-F1
#
_cell.length_a   1.000
_cell.length_b   1.000
_cell.length_c   1.000
_cell.angle_alpha   90.00
_cell.angle_beta   90.00
_cell.angle_gamma   90.00
#
_symmetry.space_group_name_H-M   'P 1'
#
loop_
_entity.id
_entity.type
_entity.pdbx_description
1 polymer ?
#
loop_
_entity_poly.entity_id
_entity_poly.type
_entity_poly.pdbx_seq_one_letter_code
_entity_poly.pdbx_strand_id
1 'polypeptide(L)'
;AGYKLIIVLAGTFNNLRAQTQYRIDEALVGRDTTSGPTSTKAIGVGLEAESKPIISLTSATETGDFKAATAAAVGFDFGAINAPTVFVIKKNVTVLKNLHEWILAHAPIPEGHERVAGIPLLLIDDEADSASINTANTAKDAEVDPTKTNMWIRRILNTFDQTGFVGYTATPFANIFVDEQADNPDVGEDLFPRSFIFSLEAPDNWVGPEQVFGISTDEYADDSPQWPVTSEVLDNEDWLPPKHKKDLVVQPDLFPTSLDEAIRAFVLSCAARRTRGQLKDHKSMLVHVTAFVNTQNQVREQVGDHLWNLKNAILYNYDSQIRRQLNEIWDRDFLSASRSLQAHGEPPPVQEYSEIKDELVNAVSAITVKTINGSSADCLDYSAHTGNGLSTIVIGGAKLSRGLTLEGLSVSYYLRATRMYDTLMQMGRWFGYRPGYLDLCRVYTTPEIMQWYRNISVATRELLDDFNQMQLEGATPADFGLRVRNSPGMLVTAQAKMRNGVKRQVSFSQTRPEPT
;
A
#
# COMPACT_ATOMS: atom_id res chain seq x y z
N ALA A 1 -10.84 17.44 -20.23
CA ALA A 1 -9.42 17.75 -19.94
C ALA A 1 -8.53 17.78 -21.18
N GLY A 2 -8.83 17.05 -22.27
CA GLY A 2 -8.11 17.22 -23.55
C GLY A 2 -6.75 16.51 -23.64
N TYR A 3 -6.33 15.80 -22.59
CA TYR A 3 -5.14 14.95 -22.62
C TYR A 3 -5.28 13.84 -23.67
N LYS A 4 -4.23 13.70 -24.48
CA LYS A 4 -4.14 12.67 -25.54
C LYS A 4 -3.23 11.53 -25.10
N LEU A 5 -2.17 11.84 -24.35
CA LEU A 5 -1.21 10.88 -23.83
C LEU A 5 -1.28 10.85 -22.30
N ILE A 6 -1.44 9.67 -21.73
CA ILE A 6 -1.52 9.46 -20.28
C ILE A 6 -0.47 8.43 -19.88
N ILE A 7 0.50 8.81 -19.06
CA ILE A 7 1.53 7.91 -18.53
C ILE A 7 1.28 7.74 -17.04
N VAL A 8 1.01 6.51 -16.61
CA VAL A 8 0.92 6.13 -15.20
C VAL A 8 2.23 5.43 -14.82
N LEU A 9 3.01 6.08 -13.95
CA LEU A 9 4.18 5.48 -13.33
C LEU A 9 3.72 4.65 -12.12
N ALA A 10 3.74 3.34 -12.26
CA ALA A 10 3.49 2.40 -11.17
C ALA A 10 4.75 2.19 -10.31
N GLY A 11 4.68 1.28 -9.33
CA GLY A 11 5.83 0.87 -8.53
C GLY A 11 7.03 0.33 -9.33
N THR A 12 8.12 -0.04 -8.64
CA THR A 12 9.37 -0.49 -9.28
C THR A 12 9.36 -1.94 -9.75
N PHE A 13 8.39 -2.74 -9.29
CA PHE A 13 8.29 -4.17 -9.57
C PHE A 13 7.24 -4.49 -10.64
N ASN A 14 7.50 -5.54 -11.43
CA ASN A 14 6.64 -5.95 -12.54
C ASN A 14 5.22 -6.35 -12.08
N ASN A 15 5.09 -7.03 -10.93
CA ASN A 15 3.82 -7.45 -10.36
C ASN A 15 2.96 -6.25 -9.92
N LEU A 16 3.58 -5.22 -9.33
CA LEU A 16 2.87 -3.99 -8.93
C LEU A 16 2.36 -3.22 -10.14
N ARG A 17 3.19 -3.12 -11.18
CA ARG A 17 2.80 -2.53 -12.46
C ARG A 17 1.67 -3.31 -13.12
N ALA A 18 1.73 -4.65 -13.11
CA ALA A 18 0.66 -5.50 -13.62
C ALA A 18 -0.67 -5.31 -12.88
N GLN A 19 -0.63 -5.22 -11.55
CA GLN A 19 -1.81 -4.93 -10.74
C GLN A 19 -2.39 -3.54 -11.03
N THR A 20 -1.52 -2.53 -11.14
CA THR A 20 -1.93 -1.15 -11.50
C THR A 20 -2.58 -1.13 -12.88
N GLN A 21 -1.99 -1.83 -13.85
CA GLN A 21 -2.57 -1.98 -15.18
C GLN A 21 -3.94 -2.66 -15.13
N TYR A 22 -4.10 -3.74 -14.37
CA TYR A 22 -5.40 -4.41 -14.26
C TYR A 22 -6.50 -3.49 -13.72
N ARG A 23 -6.17 -2.62 -12.74
CA ARG A 23 -7.11 -1.61 -12.23
C ARG A 23 -7.44 -0.55 -13.28
N ILE A 24 -6.45 -0.11 -14.06
CA ILE A 24 -6.66 0.81 -15.19
C ILE A 24 -7.47 0.14 -16.30
N ASP A 25 -7.27 -1.16 -16.52
CA ASP A 25 -8.02 -1.94 -17.48
C ASP A 25 -9.50 -2.02 -17.12
N GLU A 26 -9.81 -2.25 -15.84
CA GLU A 26 -11.17 -2.31 -15.33
C GLU A 26 -11.85 -0.93 -15.28
N ALA A 27 -11.15 0.09 -14.76
CA ALA A 27 -11.76 1.39 -14.47
C ALA A 27 -11.71 2.39 -15.64
N LEU A 28 -10.84 2.16 -16.64
CA LEU A 28 -10.61 3.11 -17.72
C LEU A 28 -10.63 2.45 -19.10
N VAL A 29 -9.78 1.44 -19.37
CA VAL A 29 -9.64 0.86 -20.73
C VAL A 29 -10.85 0.00 -21.13
N GLY A 30 -11.50 -0.64 -20.16
CA GLY A 30 -12.63 -1.54 -20.35
C GLY A 30 -12.29 -2.91 -20.93
N ARG A 31 -11.00 -3.31 -20.96
CA ARG A 31 -10.55 -4.56 -21.58
C ARG A 31 -9.53 -5.29 -20.72
N ASP A 32 -9.72 -6.59 -20.54
CA ASP A 32 -8.84 -7.45 -19.77
C ASP A 32 -7.56 -7.76 -20.58
N THR A 33 -6.48 -7.03 -20.30
CA THR A 33 -5.20 -7.23 -21.00
C THR A 33 -4.30 -8.29 -20.34
N THR A 34 -4.82 -9.13 -19.44
CA THR A 34 -4.04 -10.23 -18.83
C THR A 34 -3.55 -11.28 -19.83
N SER A 35 -4.20 -11.36 -21.00
CA SER A 35 -3.78 -12.20 -22.12
C SER A 35 -2.93 -11.46 -23.17
N GLY A 36 -2.56 -10.21 -22.90
CA GLY A 36 -1.80 -9.35 -23.79
C GLY A 36 -2.56 -8.10 -24.26
N PRO A 37 -1.86 -7.17 -24.93
CA PRO A 37 -2.37 -5.82 -25.28
C PRO A 37 -3.48 -5.83 -26.34
N THR A 38 -3.56 -6.89 -27.15
CA THR A 38 -4.56 -7.05 -28.22
C THR A 38 -5.84 -7.75 -27.74
N SER A 39 -5.97 -8.05 -26.45
CA SER A 39 -7.16 -8.66 -25.88
C SER A 39 -8.41 -7.79 -26.12
N THR A 40 -9.51 -8.45 -26.45
CA THR A 40 -10.83 -7.85 -26.69
C THR A 40 -11.85 -8.21 -25.61
N LYS A 41 -11.46 -8.98 -24.59
CA LYS A 41 -12.34 -9.40 -23.51
C LYS A 41 -12.73 -8.19 -22.66
N ALA A 42 -14.01 -7.82 -22.66
CA ALA A 42 -14.52 -6.69 -21.89
C ALA A 42 -14.54 -6.97 -20.38
N ILE A 43 -14.19 -5.96 -19.58
CA ILE A 43 -14.30 -5.94 -18.12
C ILE A 43 -14.64 -4.53 -17.64
N GLY A 44 -15.14 -4.41 -16.39
CA GLY A 44 -15.41 -3.12 -15.75
C GLY A 44 -16.22 -2.18 -16.65
N VAL A 45 -15.70 -0.97 -16.89
CA VAL A 45 -16.35 0.06 -17.71
C VAL A 45 -16.60 -0.37 -19.16
N GLY A 46 -15.88 -1.38 -19.67
CA GLY A 46 -16.12 -1.93 -21.01
C GLY A 46 -17.38 -2.78 -21.14
N LEU A 47 -18.02 -3.12 -20.02
CA LEU A 47 -19.34 -3.77 -20.00
C LEU A 47 -20.49 -2.74 -20.11
N GLU A 48 -20.18 -1.44 -20.04
CA GLU A 48 -21.16 -0.37 -20.17
C GLU A 48 -21.44 -0.02 -21.64
N ALA A 49 -22.69 0.35 -21.95
CA ALA A 49 -23.15 0.60 -23.31
C ALA A 49 -22.50 1.80 -24.02
N GLU A 50 -21.90 2.74 -23.27
CA GLU A 50 -21.34 4.00 -23.79
C GLU A 50 -19.82 4.13 -23.66
N SER A 51 -19.10 3.01 -23.50
CA SER A 51 -17.64 3.07 -23.32
C SER A 51 -16.93 3.65 -24.56
N LYS A 52 -16.12 4.69 -24.33
CA LYS A 52 -15.29 5.31 -25.38
C LYS A 52 -14.00 4.52 -25.58
N PRO A 53 -13.48 4.42 -26.81
CA PRO A 53 -12.25 3.68 -27.05
C PRO A 53 -11.06 4.35 -26.37
N ILE A 54 -10.29 3.57 -25.60
CA ILE A 54 -9.01 3.95 -25.01
C ILE A 54 -7.95 2.95 -25.49
N ILE A 55 -6.83 3.49 -25.97
CA ILE A 55 -5.70 2.69 -26.45
C ILE A 55 -4.78 2.43 -25.25
N SER A 56 -4.42 1.17 -25.02
CA SER A 56 -3.39 0.79 -24.05
C SER A 56 -2.18 0.22 -24.78
N LEU A 57 -1.00 0.78 -24.53
CA LEU A 57 0.27 0.33 -25.11
C LEU A 57 1.05 -0.62 -24.19
N THR A 58 0.46 -0.95 -23.05
CA THR A 58 0.95 -1.88 -22.03
C THR A 58 -0.16 -2.88 -21.69
N SER A 59 0.19 -3.98 -21.01
CA SER A 59 -0.77 -5.03 -20.66
C SER A 59 -0.61 -5.53 -19.23
N ALA A 60 -1.63 -6.17 -18.65
CA ALA A 60 -1.64 -6.62 -17.26
C ALA A 60 -0.79 -7.89 -17.02
N THR A 61 0.05 -8.27 -17.97
CA THR A 61 1.04 -9.34 -17.81
C THR A 61 2.31 -8.84 -17.12
N GLU A 62 3.03 -9.66 -16.36
CA GLU A 62 4.29 -9.21 -15.72
C GLU A 62 5.37 -8.74 -16.71
N THR A 63 5.31 -9.21 -17.95
CA THR A 63 6.21 -8.82 -19.05
C THR A 63 5.60 -7.77 -19.98
N GLY A 64 4.40 -7.29 -19.65
CA GLY A 64 3.57 -6.34 -20.41
C GLY A 64 3.92 -4.87 -20.23
N ASP A 65 5.10 -4.60 -19.69
CA ASP A 65 5.68 -3.26 -19.60
C ASP A 65 6.02 -2.70 -20.99
N PHE A 66 6.31 -1.41 -21.08
CA PHE A 66 6.53 -0.76 -22.37
C PHE A 66 7.71 -1.36 -23.15
N LYS A 67 7.44 -1.68 -24.42
CA LYS A 67 8.42 -2.09 -25.43
C LYS A 67 8.02 -1.45 -26.77
N ALA A 68 8.98 -0.93 -27.53
CA ALA A 68 8.71 -0.30 -28.83
C ALA A 68 7.93 -1.21 -29.80
N ALA A 69 8.20 -2.53 -29.77
CA ALA A 69 7.48 -3.50 -30.59
C ALA A 69 5.97 -3.58 -30.27
N THR A 70 5.56 -3.27 -29.04
CA THR A 70 4.14 -3.27 -28.64
C THR A 70 3.36 -2.16 -29.34
N ALA A 71 3.97 -0.98 -29.52
CA ALA A 71 3.34 0.15 -30.22
C ALA A 71 3.04 -0.17 -31.70
N ALA A 72 3.96 -0.88 -32.37
CA ALA A 72 3.73 -1.37 -33.72
C ALA A 72 2.61 -2.41 -33.77
N ALA A 73 2.56 -3.33 -32.80
CA ALA A 73 1.56 -4.40 -32.75
C ALA A 73 0.11 -3.89 -32.57
N VAL A 74 -0.06 -2.74 -31.92
CA VAL A 74 -1.37 -2.10 -31.70
C VAL A 74 -1.66 -0.96 -32.71
N GLY A 75 -0.77 -0.75 -33.69
CA GLY A 75 -0.96 0.23 -34.76
C GLY A 75 -0.98 1.68 -34.29
N PHE A 76 -0.24 2.01 -33.24
CA PHE A 76 -0.22 3.36 -32.68
C PHE A 76 0.58 4.32 -33.57
N ASP A 77 0.02 5.50 -33.81
CA ASP A 77 0.64 6.61 -34.51
C ASP A 77 0.34 7.93 -33.79
N PHE A 78 1.39 8.68 -33.43
CA PHE A 78 1.27 9.99 -32.79
C PHE A 78 0.55 11.01 -33.69
N GLY A 79 0.73 10.93 -35.02
CA GLY A 79 0.12 11.83 -35.99
C GLY A 79 -1.38 11.61 -36.17
N ALA A 80 -1.88 10.42 -35.83
CA ALA A 80 -3.26 10.00 -36.00
C ALA A 80 -4.01 9.79 -34.67
N ILE A 81 -3.45 10.23 -33.54
CA ILE A 81 -4.03 10.01 -32.21
C ILE A 81 -5.41 10.69 -32.09
N ASN A 82 -6.46 9.88 -32.19
CA ASN A 82 -7.86 10.31 -32.11
C ASN A 82 -8.57 9.86 -30.83
N ALA A 83 -7.90 9.03 -30.04
CA ALA A 83 -8.36 8.50 -28.77
C ALA A 83 -7.28 8.66 -27.68
N PRO A 84 -7.67 8.86 -26.42
CA PRO A 84 -6.72 8.85 -25.30
C PRO A 84 -5.91 7.55 -25.29
N THR A 85 -4.59 7.69 -25.12
CA THR A 85 -3.65 6.57 -25.06
C THR A 85 -2.99 6.51 -23.69
N VAL A 86 -3.02 5.33 -23.08
CA VAL A 86 -2.52 5.06 -21.73
C VAL A 86 -1.30 4.14 -21.75
N PHE A 87 -0.31 4.47 -20.93
CA PHE A 87 0.80 3.62 -20.55
C PHE A 87 0.76 3.38 -19.06
N VAL A 88 0.95 2.14 -18.63
CA VAL A 88 1.24 1.81 -17.23
C VAL A 88 2.60 1.16 -17.17
N ILE A 89 3.60 1.95 -16.77
CA ILE A 89 5.01 1.57 -16.77
C ILE A 89 5.58 1.59 -15.37
N LYS A 90 6.62 0.80 -15.12
CA LYS A 90 7.31 0.81 -13.83
C LYS A 90 8.30 1.98 -13.76
N LYS A 91 8.60 2.45 -12.53
CA LYS A 91 9.69 3.40 -12.24
C LYS A 91 11.07 2.76 -12.39
N ASN A 92 11.44 2.43 -13.62
CA ASN A 92 12.71 1.79 -13.96
C ASN A 92 13.44 2.58 -15.05
N VAL A 93 14.73 2.82 -14.83
CA VAL A 93 15.61 3.60 -15.71
C VAL A 93 15.57 3.12 -17.16
N THR A 94 15.67 1.81 -17.39
CA THR A 94 15.68 1.25 -18.77
C THR A 94 14.33 1.47 -19.45
N VAL A 95 13.22 1.26 -18.75
CA VAL A 95 11.88 1.43 -19.31
C VAL A 95 11.60 2.91 -19.62
N LEU A 96 11.89 3.81 -18.68
CA LEU A 96 11.72 5.25 -18.87
C LEU A 96 12.58 5.77 -20.03
N LYS A 97 13.84 5.34 -20.10
CA LYS A 97 14.74 5.66 -21.22
C LYS A 97 14.17 5.18 -22.55
N ASN A 98 13.76 3.91 -22.63
CA ASN A 98 13.21 3.35 -23.87
C ASN A 98 11.93 4.08 -24.31
N LEU A 99 11.07 4.46 -23.37
CA LEU A 99 9.87 5.24 -23.66
C LEU A 99 10.24 6.62 -24.20
N HIS A 100 11.15 7.32 -23.54
CA HIS A 100 11.63 8.63 -23.97
C HIS A 100 12.26 8.60 -25.37
N GLU A 101 13.18 7.66 -25.63
CA GLU A 101 13.80 7.49 -26.96
C GLU A 101 12.76 7.15 -28.04
N TRP A 102 11.76 6.33 -27.70
CA TRP A 102 10.68 6.01 -28.63
C TRP A 102 9.78 7.22 -28.92
N ILE A 103 9.43 8.03 -27.92
CA ILE A 103 8.68 9.28 -28.09
C ILE A 103 9.43 10.20 -29.05
N LEU A 104 10.72 10.46 -28.81
CA LEU A 104 11.53 11.34 -29.66
C LEU A 104 11.62 10.85 -31.12
N ALA A 105 11.61 9.54 -31.34
CA ALA A 105 11.71 8.96 -32.68
C ALA A 105 10.40 8.99 -33.48
N HIS A 106 9.23 9.09 -32.83
CA HIS A 106 7.93 8.90 -33.49
C HIS A 106 6.95 10.06 -33.30
N ALA A 107 7.13 10.88 -32.27
CA ALA A 107 6.25 12.00 -32.01
C ALA A 107 6.56 13.18 -32.94
N PRO A 108 5.54 13.92 -33.41
CA PRO A 108 5.75 15.05 -34.29
C PRO A 108 6.42 16.18 -33.51
N ILE A 109 7.67 16.47 -33.86
CA ILE A 109 8.37 17.69 -33.45
C ILE A 109 8.36 18.61 -34.68
N PRO A 110 7.56 19.70 -34.67
CA PRO A 110 7.51 20.62 -35.80
C PRO A 110 8.90 21.20 -36.12
N GLU A 111 9.13 21.54 -37.39
CA GLU A 111 10.40 22.15 -37.80
C GLU A 111 10.67 23.42 -36.97
N GLY A 112 11.90 23.55 -36.45
CA GLY A 112 12.30 24.66 -35.58
C GLY A 112 11.82 24.56 -34.12
N HIS A 113 11.22 23.45 -33.70
CA HIS A 113 10.83 23.20 -32.31
C HIS A 113 11.73 22.10 -31.70
N GLU A 114 11.90 22.15 -30.38
CA GLU A 114 12.66 21.15 -29.62
C GLU A 114 11.74 20.17 -28.85
N ARG A 115 10.43 20.43 -28.86
CA ARG A 115 9.41 19.71 -28.08
C ARG A 115 8.27 19.21 -28.94
N VAL A 116 7.59 18.18 -28.45
CA VAL A 116 6.44 17.52 -29.07
C VAL A 116 5.19 18.37 -28.88
N ALA A 117 4.74 18.99 -29.98
CA ALA A 117 3.61 19.90 -29.98
C ALA A 117 2.27 19.25 -30.34
N GLY A 118 1.18 19.79 -29.77
CA GLY A 118 -0.20 19.37 -30.10
C GLY A 118 -0.64 18.04 -29.49
N ILE A 119 0.16 17.48 -28.57
CA ILE A 119 -0.10 16.24 -27.83
C ILE A 119 0.01 16.52 -26.32
N PRO A 120 -1.08 16.96 -25.66
CA PRO A 120 -1.06 17.20 -24.22
C PRO A 120 -0.83 15.90 -23.45
N LEU A 121 0.25 15.88 -22.65
CA LEU A 121 0.66 14.77 -21.80
C LEU A 121 0.13 14.98 -20.37
N LEU A 122 -0.45 13.93 -19.80
CA LEU A 122 -0.66 13.77 -18.37
C LEU A 122 0.26 12.66 -17.84
N LEU A 123 1.14 12.98 -16.90
CA LEU A 123 1.95 12.01 -16.19
C LEU A 123 1.44 11.90 -14.74
N ILE A 124 1.02 10.70 -14.36
CA ILE A 124 0.55 10.36 -13.01
C ILE A 124 1.63 9.50 -12.37
N ASP A 125 2.13 9.94 -11.23
CA ASP A 125 3.12 9.21 -10.44
C ASP A 125 2.44 8.54 -9.24
N ASP A 126 2.13 7.24 -9.35
CA ASP A 126 1.55 6.46 -8.26
C ASP A 126 2.64 6.06 -7.27
N GLU A 127 2.37 6.12 -5.96
CA GLU A 127 3.38 6.08 -4.90
C GLU A 127 4.48 7.14 -5.12
N ALA A 128 4.09 8.41 -5.33
CA ALA A 128 5.00 9.51 -5.67
C ALA A 128 6.10 9.81 -4.63
N ASP A 129 6.00 9.25 -3.43
CA ASP A 129 7.02 9.33 -2.38
C ASP A 129 8.16 8.30 -2.59
N SER A 130 8.06 7.45 -3.62
CA SER A 130 8.96 6.34 -3.89
C SER A 130 9.55 6.38 -5.31
N ALA A 131 10.88 6.22 -5.39
CA ALA A 131 11.73 6.16 -6.58
C ALA A 131 11.78 7.41 -7.48
N SER A 132 10.73 8.23 -7.55
CA SER A 132 10.70 9.51 -8.28
C SER A 132 11.35 10.67 -7.52
N ILE A 133 11.38 10.61 -6.19
CA ILE A 133 12.05 11.59 -5.34
C ILE A 133 13.56 11.61 -5.62
N ASN A 134 14.10 12.79 -5.91
CA ASN A 134 15.52 12.98 -6.07
C ASN A 134 16.25 12.90 -4.72
N THR A 135 17.04 11.84 -4.54
CA THR A 135 17.88 11.67 -3.34
C THR A 135 19.37 11.96 -3.59
N ALA A 136 19.71 12.53 -4.76
CA ALA A 136 21.06 13.01 -5.05
C ALA A 136 21.36 14.27 -4.20
N ASN A 137 22.62 14.69 -4.13
CA ASN A 137 23.01 15.89 -3.38
C ASN A 137 23.18 17.10 -4.32
N THR A 138 22.21 17.31 -5.20
CA THR A 138 22.21 18.38 -6.22
C THR A 138 22.20 19.78 -5.61
N ALA A 139 21.62 19.95 -4.42
CA ALA A 139 21.50 21.24 -3.74
C ALA A 139 22.84 21.84 -3.25
N LYS A 140 23.90 21.03 -3.12
CA LYS A 140 25.23 21.50 -2.69
C LYS A 140 26.25 21.56 -3.82
N ASP A 141 25.93 20.94 -4.96
CA ASP A 141 26.83 20.80 -6.09
C ASP A 141 25.99 20.64 -7.35
N ALA A 142 25.96 21.70 -8.16
CA ALA A 142 25.19 21.75 -9.40
C ALA A 142 25.71 20.77 -10.48
N GLU A 143 26.93 20.25 -10.31
CA GLU A 143 27.53 19.24 -11.18
C GLU A 143 27.05 17.81 -10.86
N VAL A 144 26.36 17.61 -9.74
CA VAL A 144 25.83 16.29 -9.37
C VAL A 144 24.53 16.04 -10.11
N ASP A 145 24.50 15.00 -10.93
CA ASP A 145 23.27 14.56 -11.61
C ASP A 145 22.16 14.19 -10.61
N PRO A 146 20.88 14.49 -10.93
CA PRO A 146 19.74 13.91 -10.24
C PRO A 146 19.77 12.38 -10.26
N THR A 147 19.05 11.74 -9.34
CA THR A 147 18.90 10.28 -9.42
C THR A 147 18.34 9.86 -10.78
N LYS A 148 18.86 8.77 -11.36
CA LYS A 148 18.53 8.37 -12.74
C LYS A 148 17.02 8.25 -13.01
N THR A 149 16.24 7.75 -12.05
CA THR A 149 14.78 7.65 -12.20
C THR A 149 14.14 9.04 -12.27
N ASN A 150 14.42 9.92 -11.30
CA ASN A 150 13.96 11.32 -11.31
C ASN A 150 14.35 12.05 -12.61
N MET A 151 15.61 11.90 -13.03
CA MET A 151 16.14 12.48 -14.26
C MET A 151 15.31 12.08 -15.49
N TRP A 152 15.00 10.80 -15.68
CA TRP A 152 14.23 10.35 -16.84
C TRP A 152 12.76 10.78 -16.79
N ILE A 153 12.16 10.88 -15.60
CA ILE A 153 10.80 11.43 -15.45
C ILE A 153 10.77 12.90 -15.88
N ARG A 154 11.72 13.70 -15.39
CA ARG A 154 11.87 15.12 -15.75
C ARG A 154 12.14 15.32 -17.24
N ARG A 155 12.95 14.46 -17.87
CA ARG A 155 13.17 14.47 -19.34
C ARG A 155 11.90 14.21 -20.13
N ILE A 156 11.11 13.20 -19.74
CA ILE A 156 9.81 12.91 -20.39
C ILE A 156 8.88 14.12 -20.27
N LEU A 157 8.78 14.73 -19.09
CA LEU A 157 7.97 15.93 -18.88
C LEU A 157 8.44 17.11 -19.76
N ASN A 158 9.76 17.30 -19.91
CA ASN A 158 10.32 18.37 -20.74
C ASN A 158 10.34 18.06 -22.24
N THR A 159 9.91 16.86 -22.66
CA THR A 159 9.80 16.49 -24.08
C THR A 159 8.57 17.12 -24.76
N PHE A 160 7.55 17.49 -24.00
CA PHE A 160 6.29 18.04 -24.52
C PHE A 160 6.11 19.50 -24.09
N ASP A 161 5.50 20.32 -24.93
CA ASP A 161 5.16 21.72 -24.62
C ASP A 161 3.88 21.87 -23.80
N GLN A 162 3.07 20.81 -23.70
CA GLN A 162 1.88 20.75 -22.86
C GLN A 162 1.92 19.53 -21.93
N THR A 163 2.27 19.76 -20.66
CA THR A 163 2.38 18.70 -19.65
C THR A 163 1.60 19.00 -18.37
N GLY A 164 1.04 17.95 -17.78
CA GLY A 164 0.58 17.94 -16.40
C GLY A 164 1.26 16.81 -15.64
N PHE A 165 1.70 17.10 -14.42
CA PHE A 165 2.25 16.12 -13.49
C PHE A 165 1.36 16.04 -12.25
N VAL A 166 0.97 14.82 -11.87
CA VAL A 166 0.19 14.56 -10.65
C VAL A 166 0.88 13.46 -9.86
N GLY A 167 1.41 13.81 -8.69
CA GLY A 167 1.89 12.82 -7.72
C GLY A 167 0.73 12.33 -6.85
N TYR A 168 0.53 11.01 -6.78
CA TYR A 168 -0.46 10.37 -5.93
C TYR A 168 0.23 9.50 -4.88
N THR A 169 -0.05 9.73 -3.60
CA THR A 169 0.54 8.95 -2.51
C THR A 169 -0.29 9.04 -1.23
N ALA A 170 -0.26 7.97 -0.44
CA ALA A 170 -0.80 7.96 0.92
C ALA A 170 0.16 8.58 1.95
N THR A 171 1.44 8.77 1.60
CA THR A 171 2.48 9.24 2.51
C THR A 171 3.30 10.37 1.87
N PRO A 172 2.74 11.60 1.76
CA PRO A 172 3.36 12.71 1.03
C PRO A 172 4.57 13.33 1.74
N PHE A 173 5.04 12.72 2.83
CA PHE A 173 6.16 13.19 3.65
C PHE A 173 7.42 13.50 2.86
N ALA A 174 7.76 12.69 1.85
CA ALA A 174 8.95 12.94 1.03
C ALA A 174 8.73 14.05 -0.02
N ASN A 175 7.51 14.15 -0.54
CA ASN A 175 7.16 15.05 -1.64
C ASN A 175 7.26 16.52 -1.23
N ILE A 176 6.85 16.83 0.00
CA ILE A 176 6.92 18.19 0.55
C ILE A 176 8.36 18.66 0.86
N PHE A 177 9.35 17.75 0.86
CA PHE A 177 10.78 18.08 1.03
C PHE A 177 11.56 18.13 -0.28
N VAL A 178 10.89 17.95 -1.44
CA VAL A 178 11.52 18.18 -2.74
C VAL A 178 11.92 19.65 -2.82
N ASP A 179 13.10 19.93 -3.35
CA ASP A 179 13.57 21.30 -3.53
C ASP A 179 12.77 21.97 -4.66
N GLU A 180 12.00 23.00 -4.30
CA GLU A 180 11.22 23.77 -5.25
C GLU A 180 12.09 24.51 -6.27
N GLN A 181 13.28 24.95 -5.86
CA GLN A 181 14.18 25.76 -6.69
C GLN A 181 15.18 24.90 -7.49
N ALA A 182 15.11 23.57 -7.35
CA ALA A 182 15.99 22.68 -8.08
C ALA A 182 15.62 22.64 -9.57
N ASP A 183 16.46 23.25 -10.37
CA ASP A 183 16.41 23.22 -11.83
C ASP A 183 17.73 22.69 -12.40
N ASN A 184 17.66 22.03 -13.55
CA ASN A 184 18.84 21.53 -14.25
C ASN A 184 18.67 21.80 -15.76
N PRO A 185 19.65 22.44 -16.43
CA PRO A 185 19.50 22.82 -17.84
C PRO A 185 19.14 21.68 -18.79
N ASP A 186 19.60 20.46 -18.52
CA ASP A 186 19.41 19.30 -19.39
C ASP A 186 18.10 18.55 -19.13
N VAL A 187 17.49 18.72 -17.95
CA VAL A 187 16.31 17.95 -17.56
C VAL A 187 15.14 18.78 -17.04
N GLY A 188 15.28 20.09 -16.89
CA GLY A 188 14.29 21.04 -16.37
C GLY A 188 14.02 20.88 -14.89
N GLU A 189 12.94 21.48 -14.37
CA GLU A 189 12.61 21.59 -12.94
C GLU A 189 12.40 20.23 -12.23
N ASP A 190 12.62 20.16 -10.91
CA ASP A 190 12.30 18.99 -10.08
C ASP A 190 10.78 18.88 -9.77
N LEU A 191 10.37 17.77 -9.15
CA LEU A 191 8.97 17.32 -9.02
C LEU A 191 8.26 17.88 -7.78
N PHE A 192 8.60 19.09 -7.33
CA PHE A 192 7.90 19.73 -6.21
C PHE A 192 6.45 20.05 -6.59
N PRO A 193 5.44 19.74 -5.74
CA PRO A 193 4.03 19.96 -6.06
C PRO A 193 3.62 21.44 -5.98
N ARG A 194 4.26 22.33 -6.77
CA ARG A 194 4.12 23.79 -6.67
C ARG A 194 2.68 24.29 -6.86
N SER A 195 1.87 23.58 -7.64
CA SER A 195 0.56 24.08 -8.09
C SER A 195 -0.57 23.80 -7.10
N PHE A 196 -0.59 22.61 -6.49
CA PHE A 196 -1.62 22.22 -5.52
C PHE A 196 -1.20 20.99 -4.73
N ILE A 197 -1.76 20.85 -3.53
CA ILE A 197 -1.88 19.58 -2.81
C ILE A 197 -3.35 19.42 -2.45
N PHE A 198 -3.92 18.27 -2.80
CA PHE A 198 -5.29 17.93 -2.49
C PHE A 198 -5.34 16.69 -1.61
N SER A 199 -5.84 16.85 -0.39
CA SER A 199 -6.13 15.73 0.51
C SER A 199 -7.46 15.10 0.13
N LEU A 200 -7.46 13.79 -0.09
CA LEU A 200 -8.70 13.03 -0.21
C LEU A 200 -9.19 12.66 1.19
N GLU A 201 -10.39 13.08 1.54
CA GLU A 201 -11.04 12.62 2.76
C GLU A 201 -11.37 11.13 2.66
N ALA A 202 -11.02 10.39 3.72
CA ALA A 202 -11.38 8.99 3.81
C ALA A 202 -12.89 8.87 4.08
N PRO A 203 -13.62 8.02 3.36
CA PRO A 203 -15.02 7.75 3.68
C PRO A 203 -15.14 7.03 5.03
N ASP A 204 -16.30 7.11 5.67
CA ASP A 204 -16.57 6.54 7.01
C ASP A 204 -16.34 5.01 7.10
N ASN A 205 -16.37 4.31 5.96
CA ASN A 205 -16.16 2.87 5.87
C ASN A 205 -14.69 2.47 5.57
N TRP A 206 -13.77 3.43 5.53
CA TRP A 206 -12.33 3.20 5.42
C TRP A 206 -11.65 3.24 6.79
N VAL A 207 -10.73 2.31 7.01
CA VAL A 207 -10.08 2.12 8.31
C VAL A 207 -8.64 2.61 8.26
N GLY A 208 -8.32 3.60 9.09
CA GLY A 208 -6.99 4.21 9.18
C GLY A 208 -6.19 3.84 10.43
N PRO A 209 -4.97 4.38 10.55
CA PRO A 209 -4.13 4.19 11.73
C PRO A 209 -4.74 4.77 13.00
N GLU A 210 -5.51 5.86 12.90
CA GLU A 210 -6.19 6.50 14.03
C GLU A 210 -7.24 5.58 14.67
N GLN A 211 -8.10 4.96 13.86
CA GLN A 211 -9.11 4.04 14.37
C GLN A 211 -8.48 2.77 14.97
N VAL A 212 -7.35 2.31 14.44
CA VAL A 212 -6.70 1.08 14.91
C VAL A 212 -5.86 1.31 16.17
N PHE A 213 -5.06 2.38 16.21
CA PHE A 213 -4.06 2.60 17.27
C PHE A 213 -4.39 3.76 18.21
N GLY A 214 -5.39 4.58 17.88
CA GLY A 214 -5.76 5.80 18.60
C GLY A 214 -4.83 6.97 18.32
N ILE A 215 -5.24 8.15 18.80
CA ILE A 215 -4.42 9.36 18.87
C ILE A 215 -4.07 9.61 20.34
N SER A 216 -2.80 9.96 20.63
CA SER A 216 -2.27 10.00 22.00
C SER A 216 -2.20 11.40 22.62
N THR A 217 -2.87 12.41 22.03
CA THR A 217 -2.77 13.81 22.44
C THR A 217 -4.10 14.31 22.98
N ASP A 218 -4.09 14.98 24.15
CA ASP A 218 -5.29 15.52 24.81
C ASP A 218 -6.09 16.48 23.90
N GLU A 219 -5.42 17.15 22.95
CA GLU A 219 -6.04 18.02 21.95
C GLU A 219 -6.97 17.28 20.98
N TYR A 220 -6.79 15.96 20.79
CA TYR A 220 -7.51 15.14 19.80
C TYR A 220 -8.11 13.86 20.42
N ALA A 221 -8.05 13.73 21.75
CA ALA A 221 -8.44 12.52 22.46
C ALA A 221 -9.95 12.23 22.39
N ASP A 222 -10.78 13.28 22.26
CA ASP A 222 -12.24 13.17 22.16
C ASP A 222 -12.74 12.89 20.72
N ASP A 223 -11.89 13.07 19.71
CA ASP A 223 -12.31 13.08 18.29
C ASP A 223 -12.08 11.76 17.54
N SER A 224 -11.46 10.73 18.16
CA SER A 224 -11.21 9.45 17.46
C SER A 224 -11.47 8.21 18.34
N PRO A 225 -12.50 7.39 18.05
CA PRO A 225 -12.71 6.14 18.77
C PRO A 225 -11.59 5.14 18.41
N GLN A 226 -10.80 4.72 19.39
CA GLN A 226 -9.88 3.59 19.22
C GLN A 226 -10.66 2.28 19.21
N TRP A 227 -10.56 1.52 18.13
CA TRP A 227 -11.21 0.23 18.00
C TRP A 227 -10.43 -0.88 18.71
N PRO A 228 -11.11 -1.80 19.42
CA PRO A 228 -10.46 -2.87 20.17
C PRO A 228 -10.02 -4.03 19.24
N VAL A 229 -9.15 -3.71 18.29
CA VAL A 229 -8.64 -4.65 17.27
C VAL A 229 -7.14 -4.93 17.42
N THR A 230 -6.47 -4.31 18.39
CA THR A 230 -5.03 -4.46 18.64
C THR A 230 -4.74 -5.29 19.89
N SER A 231 -3.74 -6.15 19.82
CA SER A 231 -3.23 -6.95 20.95
C SER A 231 -1.71 -6.79 21.06
N GLU A 232 -1.22 -6.59 22.29
CA GLU A 232 0.21 -6.43 22.55
C GLU A 232 0.94 -7.77 22.52
N VAL A 233 2.09 -7.80 21.83
CA VAL A 233 3.02 -8.93 21.82
C VAL A 233 4.19 -8.61 22.74
N LEU A 234 4.37 -9.44 23.77
CA LEU A 234 5.40 -9.29 24.81
C LEU A 234 6.31 -10.51 24.94
N ASP A 235 6.00 -11.60 24.24
CA ASP A 235 6.63 -12.92 24.36
C ASP A 235 7.43 -13.33 23.11
N ASN A 236 7.78 -12.37 22.25
CA ASN A 236 8.50 -12.66 21.02
C ASN A 236 10.03 -12.69 21.18
N GLU A 237 10.60 -12.06 22.21
CA GLU A 237 12.04 -11.78 22.24
C GLU A 237 12.90 -13.05 22.32
N ASP A 238 12.50 -14.02 23.14
CA ASP A 238 13.22 -15.30 23.28
C ASP A 238 13.10 -16.17 22.01
N TRP A 239 11.94 -16.09 21.33
CA TRP A 239 11.71 -16.79 20.07
C TRP A 239 12.47 -16.17 18.90
N LEU A 240 12.31 -14.85 18.74
CA LEU A 240 12.78 -14.07 17.62
C LEU A 240 13.12 -12.65 18.10
N PRO A 241 14.40 -12.41 18.45
CA PRO A 241 14.86 -11.11 18.88
C PRO A 241 14.66 -10.05 17.78
N PRO A 242 14.29 -8.80 18.12
CA PRO A 242 14.11 -7.72 17.13
C PRO A 242 15.32 -7.51 16.21
N LYS A 243 16.53 -7.70 16.76
CA LYS A 243 17.78 -7.73 16.00
C LYS A 243 18.36 -9.13 16.03
N HIS A 244 18.34 -9.79 14.88
CA HIS A 244 18.94 -11.10 14.70
C HIS A 244 19.68 -11.18 13.36
N LYS A 245 20.52 -12.20 13.21
CA LYS A 245 21.24 -12.48 11.97
C LYS A 245 20.47 -13.49 11.11
N LYS A 246 20.87 -13.60 9.84
CA LYS A 246 20.25 -14.52 8.85
C LYS A 246 20.33 -16.01 9.20
N ASP A 247 21.21 -16.36 10.13
CA ASP A 247 21.51 -17.69 10.63
C ASP A 247 20.80 -18.01 11.96
N LEU A 248 19.90 -17.14 12.44
CA LEU A 248 19.06 -17.43 13.59
C LEU A 248 18.28 -18.74 13.37
N VAL A 249 18.35 -19.62 14.37
CA VAL A 249 17.53 -20.83 14.47
C VAL A 249 16.42 -20.55 15.49
N VAL A 250 15.17 -20.60 15.05
CA VAL A 250 14.02 -20.41 15.95
C VAL A 250 13.73 -21.73 16.67
N GLN A 251 13.67 -21.68 17.99
CA GLN A 251 13.47 -22.88 18.81
C GLN A 251 11.97 -23.22 18.91
N PRO A 252 11.54 -24.47 18.66
CA PRO A 252 10.12 -24.84 18.71
C PRO A 252 9.47 -24.66 20.09
N ASP A 253 10.21 -24.88 21.17
CA ASP A 253 9.75 -24.73 22.55
C ASP A 253 9.56 -23.27 22.99
N LEU A 254 10.09 -22.33 22.21
CA LEU A 254 9.94 -20.89 22.43
C LEU A 254 8.83 -20.27 21.57
N PHE A 255 7.99 -21.06 20.90
CA PHE A 255 6.93 -20.51 20.06
C PHE A 255 6.00 -19.57 20.85
N PRO A 256 5.78 -18.31 20.41
CA PRO A 256 5.05 -17.32 21.21
C PRO A 256 3.60 -17.75 21.42
N THR A 257 3.13 -17.62 22.66
CA THR A 257 1.72 -17.82 23.02
C THR A 257 0.82 -16.83 22.29
N SER A 258 1.30 -15.59 22.08
CA SER A 258 0.58 -14.58 21.29
C SER A 258 0.42 -14.97 19.82
N LEU A 259 1.38 -15.70 19.23
CA LEU A 259 1.27 -16.21 17.86
C LEU A 259 0.33 -17.42 17.78
N ASP A 260 0.33 -18.31 18.77
CA ASP A 260 -0.65 -19.40 18.88
C ASP A 260 -2.07 -18.84 19.00
N GLU A 261 -2.26 -17.80 19.83
CA GLU A 261 -3.52 -17.08 19.95
C GLU A 261 -3.93 -16.42 18.64
N ALA A 262 -3.01 -15.77 17.92
CA ALA A 262 -3.29 -15.16 16.62
C ALA A 262 -3.74 -16.20 15.56
N ILE A 263 -3.18 -17.41 15.58
CA ILE A 263 -3.63 -18.51 14.70
C ILE A 263 -5.07 -18.92 15.05
N ARG A 264 -5.40 -19.03 16.34
CA ARG A 264 -6.77 -19.33 16.81
C ARG A 264 -7.75 -18.22 16.44
N ALA A 265 -7.36 -16.96 16.63
CA ALA A 265 -8.13 -15.79 16.23
C ALA A 265 -8.41 -15.81 14.72
N PHE A 266 -7.46 -16.26 13.89
CA PHE A 266 -7.67 -16.38 12.46
C PHE A 266 -8.68 -17.48 12.10
N VAL A 267 -8.64 -18.64 12.78
CA VAL A 267 -9.64 -19.71 12.61
C VAL A 267 -11.03 -19.21 12.99
N LEU A 268 -11.16 -18.50 14.12
CA LEU A 268 -12.42 -17.89 14.58
C LEU A 268 -12.95 -16.87 13.58
N SER A 269 -12.09 -15.96 13.12
CA SER A 269 -12.40 -14.97 12.08
C SER A 269 -12.90 -15.65 10.79
N CYS A 270 -12.24 -16.74 10.36
CA CYS A 270 -12.68 -17.51 9.19
C CYS A 270 -14.06 -18.14 9.40
N ALA A 271 -14.31 -18.76 10.55
CA ALA A 271 -15.60 -19.40 10.86
C ALA A 271 -16.74 -18.37 10.93
N ALA A 272 -16.51 -17.22 11.57
CA ALA A 272 -17.47 -16.14 11.64
C ALA A 272 -17.81 -15.56 10.26
N ARG A 273 -16.79 -15.27 9.43
CA ARG A 273 -16.99 -14.83 8.04
C ARG A 273 -17.79 -15.84 7.22
N ARG A 274 -17.52 -17.14 7.38
CA ARG A 274 -18.30 -18.21 6.73
C ARG A 274 -19.77 -18.20 7.14
N THR A 275 -20.03 -18.02 8.44
CA THR A 275 -21.38 -17.92 9.00
C THR A 275 -22.11 -16.67 8.47
N ARG A 276 -21.39 -15.60 8.15
CA ARG A 276 -21.92 -14.39 7.48
C ARG A 276 -22.16 -14.56 5.96
N GLY A 277 -21.96 -15.75 5.40
CA GLY A 277 -22.13 -16.01 3.97
C GLY A 277 -20.90 -15.70 3.11
N GLN A 278 -19.78 -15.28 3.70
CA GLN A 278 -18.51 -15.00 2.98
C GLN A 278 -17.70 -16.29 2.72
N LEU A 279 -18.38 -17.30 2.19
CA LEU A 279 -17.82 -18.63 1.94
C LEU A 279 -16.73 -18.58 0.86
N LYS A 280 -17.01 -17.86 -0.23
CA LYS A 280 -16.18 -17.75 -1.44
C LYS A 280 -15.18 -16.59 -1.39
N ASP A 281 -15.23 -15.77 -0.35
CA ASP A 281 -14.31 -14.65 -0.20
C ASP A 281 -12.93 -15.13 0.24
N HIS A 282 -11.90 -14.42 -0.19
CA HIS A 282 -10.56 -14.63 0.35
C HIS A 282 -10.51 -14.26 1.84
N LYS A 283 -9.73 -15.02 2.59
CA LYS A 283 -9.51 -14.92 4.03
C LYS A 283 -8.01 -15.09 4.26
N SER A 284 -7.32 -14.05 4.72
CA SER A 284 -5.89 -14.13 4.92
C SER A 284 -5.44 -13.69 6.31
N MET A 285 -4.38 -14.33 6.79
CA MET A 285 -3.59 -13.88 7.92
C MET A 285 -2.19 -13.54 7.44
N LEU A 286 -1.59 -12.49 7.99
CA LEU A 286 -0.19 -12.13 7.72
C LEU A 286 0.66 -12.38 8.97
N VAL A 287 1.74 -13.13 8.82
CA VAL A 287 2.81 -13.25 9.83
C VAL A 287 4.05 -12.58 9.27
N HIS A 288 4.41 -11.42 9.81
CA HIS A 288 5.54 -10.60 9.33
C HIS A 288 6.51 -10.30 10.46
N VAL A 289 7.48 -11.22 10.63
CA VAL A 289 8.38 -11.22 11.79
C VAL A 289 9.86 -11.06 11.44
N THR A 290 10.27 -11.41 10.22
CA THR A 290 11.68 -11.33 9.80
C THR A 290 11.80 -11.05 8.30
N ALA A 291 12.93 -10.47 7.91
CA ALA A 291 13.29 -10.24 6.51
C ALA A 291 14.10 -11.40 5.91
N PHE A 292 14.61 -12.32 6.71
CA PHE A 292 15.50 -13.40 6.25
C PHE A 292 14.71 -14.64 5.81
N VAL A 293 14.94 -15.07 4.57
CA VAL A 293 14.23 -16.20 3.94
C VAL A 293 14.41 -17.50 4.74
N ASN A 294 15.61 -17.77 5.26
CA ASN A 294 15.87 -18.97 6.06
C ASN A 294 15.04 -18.99 7.35
N THR A 295 14.97 -17.86 8.05
CA THR A 295 14.17 -17.73 9.27
C THR A 295 12.67 -17.78 8.94
N GLN A 296 12.21 -17.18 7.82
CA GLN A 296 10.83 -17.30 7.34
C GLN A 296 10.40 -18.75 7.11
N ASN A 297 11.27 -19.57 6.52
CA ASN A 297 10.96 -20.98 6.26
C ASN A 297 10.79 -21.77 7.57
N GLN A 298 11.63 -21.51 8.58
CA GLN A 298 11.48 -22.12 9.90
C GLN A 298 10.18 -21.66 10.59
N VAL A 299 9.85 -20.36 10.53
CA VAL A 299 8.59 -19.82 11.06
C VAL A 299 7.38 -20.45 10.35
N ARG A 300 7.45 -20.64 9.03
CA ARG A 300 6.40 -21.33 8.25
C ARG A 300 6.17 -22.75 8.74
N GLU A 301 7.23 -23.48 9.03
CA GLU A 301 7.15 -24.85 9.55
C GLU A 301 6.48 -24.87 10.93
N GLN A 302 6.94 -24.03 11.87
CA GLN A 302 6.33 -23.95 13.20
C GLN A 302 4.86 -23.52 13.15
N VAL A 303 4.50 -22.51 12.35
CA VAL A 303 3.10 -22.10 12.16
C VAL A 303 2.28 -23.23 11.53
N GLY A 304 2.85 -23.98 10.60
CA GLY A 304 2.23 -25.16 9.99
C GLY A 304 1.93 -26.26 11.01
N ASP A 305 2.89 -26.56 11.89
CA ASP A 305 2.76 -27.56 12.94
C ASP A 305 1.68 -27.15 13.97
N HIS A 306 1.67 -25.89 14.40
CA HIS A 306 0.65 -25.36 15.31
C HIS A 306 -0.74 -25.37 14.68
N LEU A 307 -0.88 -24.96 13.41
CA LEU A 307 -2.14 -25.06 12.68
C LEU A 307 -2.60 -26.51 12.55
N TRP A 308 -1.70 -27.44 12.25
CA TRP A 308 -2.02 -28.86 12.12
C TRP A 308 -2.50 -29.46 13.45
N ASN A 309 -1.84 -29.11 14.56
CA ASN A 309 -2.25 -29.51 15.91
C ASN A 309 -3.63 -28.95 16.26
N LEU A 310 -3.86 -27.66 16.01
CA LEU A 310 -5.16 -27.01 16.23
C LEU A 310 -6.25 -27.65 15.35
N LYS A 311 -5.94 -27.95 14.09
CA LYS A 311 -6.84 -28.65 13.17
C LYS A 311 -7.25 -30.00 13.74
N ASN A 312 -6.30 -30.84 14.14
CA ASN A 312 -6.61 -32.16 14.70
C ASN A 312 -7.39 -32.07 16.01
N ALA A 313 -7.07 -31.09 16.85
CA ALA A 313 -7.83 -30.82 18.06
C ALA A 313 -9.28 -30.47 17.74
N ILE A 314 -9.54 -29.62 16.75
CA ILE A 314 -10.91 -29.26 16.34
C ILE A 314 -11.64 -30.44 15.66
N LEU A 315 -10.96 -31.24 14.84
CA LEU A 315 -11.60 -32.33 14.09
C LEU A 315 -11.90 -33.57 14.94
N TYR A 316 -10.97 -33.97 15.80
CA TYR A 316 -11.00 -35.29 16.43
C TYR A 316 -11.07 -35.23 17.95
N ASN A 317 -10.66 -34.12 18.56
CA ASN A 317 -10.56 -33.99 20.01
C ASN A 317 -11.08 -32.63 20.49
N TYR A 318 -12.27 -32.24 20.03
CA TYR A 318 -12.89 -30.97 20.38
C TYR A 318 -13.46 -31.04 21.80
N ASP A 319 -12.54 -31.09 22.76
CA ASP A 319 -12.81 -31.26 24.18
C ASP A 319 -13.21 -29.95 24.87
N SER A 320 -13.50 -30.04 26.17
CA SER A 320 -13.87 -28.87 26.97
C SER A 320 -12.77 -27.80 27.04
N GLN A 321 -11.49 -28.18 26.89
CA GLN A 321 -10.38 -27.25 27.01
C GLN A 321 -10.24 -26.41 25.75
N ILE A 322 -10.17 -27.03 24.57
CA ILE A 322 -10.06 -26.30 23.29
C ILE A 322 -11.29 -25.43 23.07
N ARG A 323 -12.48 -25.98 23.36
CA ARG A 323 -13.73 -25.22 23.27
C ARG A 323 -13.72 -23.99 24.19
N ARG A 324 -13.24 -24.14 25.42
CA ARG A 324 -13.14 -23.04 26.38
C ARG A 324 -12.16 -21.97 25.89
N GLN A 325 -10.98 -22.36 25.44
CA GLN A 325 -9.96 -21.42 24.92
C GLN A 325 -10.50 -20.59 23.73
N LEU A 326 -11.15 -21.26 22.76
CA LEU A 326 -11.71 -20.57 21.60
C LEU A 326 -12.88 -19.65 21.97
N ASN A 327 -13.73 -20.06 22.91
CA ASN A 327 -14.82 -19.22 23.40
C ASN A 327 -14.30 -18.00 24.18
N GLU A 328 -13.27 -18.18 25.02
CA GLU A 328 -12.65 -17.08 25.77
C GLU A 328 -12.06 -16.02 24.82
N ILE A 329 -11.36 -16.43 23.75
CA ILE A 329 -10.86 -15.50 22.72
C ILE A 329 -12.03 -14.80 22.02
N TRP A 330 -13.10 -15.53 21.68
CA TRP A 330 -14.27 -14.96 21.01
C TRP A 330 -14.94 -13.87 21.86
N ASP A 331 -15.25 -14.18 23.12
CA ASP A 331 -15.96 -13.27 24.02
C ASP A 331 -15.12 -12.04 24.35
N ARG A 332 -13.82 -12.25 24.66
CA ARG A 332 -12.87 -11.19 25.03
C ARG A 332 -12.64 -10.22 23.88
N ASP A 333 -12.38 -10.74 22.68
CA ASP A 333 -11.91 -9.90 21.58
C ASP A 333 -13.01 -9.62 20.55
N PHE A 334 -13.67 -10.65 20.02
CA PHE A 334 -14.59 -10.56 18.88
C PHE A 334 -15.94 -10.01 19.23
N LEU A 335 -16.55 -10.51 20.29
CA LEU A 335 -17.83 -10.02 20.76
C LEU A 335 -17.71 -8.57 21.28
N SER A 336 -16.63 -8.28 22.00
CA SER A 336 -16.29 -6.91 22.46
C SER A 336 -16.13 -5.94 21.28
N ALA A 337 -15.32 -6.30 20.28
CA ALA A 337 -15.13 -5.48 19.08
C ALA A 337 -16.42 -5.28 18.28
N SER A 338 -17.21 -6.35 18.10
CA SER A 338 -18.50 -6.28 17.43
C SER A 338 -19.42 -5.26 18.10
N ARG A 339 -19.53 -5.32 19.44
CA ARG A 339 -20.37 -4.41 20.22
C ARG A 339 -19.89 -2.96 20.18
N SER A 340 -18.58 -2.73 20.19
CA SER A 340 -18.01 -1.37 20.06
C SER A 340 -18.31 -0.77 18.68
N LEU A 341 -18.21 -1.58 17.62
CA LEU A 341 -18.46 -1.15 16.25
C LEU A 341 -19.95 -0.96 15.93
N GLN A 342 -20.87 -1.57 16.69
CA GLN A 342 -22.32 -1.39 16.49
C GLN A 342 -22.77 0.09 16.57
N ALA A 343 -22.00 0.96 17.22
CA ALA A 343 -22.30 2.38 17.29
C ALA A 343 -21.89 3.19 16.02
N HIS A 344 -21.28 2.55 15.01
CA HIS A 344 -20.62 3.25 13.89
C HIS A 344 -21.04 2.68 12.52
N GLY A 345 -21.55 3.56 11.63
CA GLY A 345 -21.81 3.23 10.21
C GLY A 345 -22.84 2.13 9.97
N GLU A 346 -22.54 1.22 9.04
CA GLU A 346 -23.27 -0.05 8.83
C GLU A 346 -22.52 -1.20 9.51
N PRO A 347 -22.81 -1.49 10.78
CA PRO A 347 -22.00 -2.43 11.54
C PRO A 347 -22.26 -3.88 11.12
N PRO A 348 -21.22 -4.73 11.12
CA PRO A 348 -21.37 -6.16 10.86
C PRO A 348 -22.27 -6.82 11.92
N PRO A 349 -22.95 -7.93 11.58
CA PRO A 349 -23.83 -8.62 12.51
C PRO A 349 -23.04 -9.15 13.72
N VAL A 350 -23.54 -8.85 14.92
CA VAL A 350 -23.02 -9.45 16.16
C VAL A 350 -23.36 -10.93 16.16
N GLN A 351 -22.37 -11.78 16.42
CA GLN A 351 -22.51 -13.23 16.47
C GLN A 351 -22.00 -13.75 17.81
N GLU A 352 -22.75 -14.67 18.41
CA GLU A 352 -22.35 -15.42 19.58
C GLU A 352 -21.49 -16.63 19.19
N TYR A 353 -20.64 -17.11 20.10
CA TYR A 353 -19.76 -18.25 19.83
C TYR A 353 -20.53 -19.50 19.39
N SER A 354 -21.74 -19.69 19.93
CA SER A 354 -22.62 -20.79 19.57
C SER A 354 -23.04 -20.82 18.10
N GLU A 355 -23.02 -19.66 17.42
CA GLU A 355 -23.42 -19.54 16.02
C GLU A 355 -22.26 -19.87 15.07
N ILE A 356 -21.02 -19.56 15.48
CA ILE A 356 -19.84 -19.76 14.63
C ILE A 356 -19.19 -21.13 14.81
N LYS A 357 -19.42 -21.79 15.96
CA LYS A 357 -18.72 -23.03 16.34
C LYS A 357 -18.89 -24.14 15.29
N ASP A 358 -20.05 -24.18 14.63
CA ASP A 358 -20.40 -25.22 13.66
C ASP A 358 -19.60 -25.06 12.35
N GLU A 359 -19.06 -23.86 12.08
CA GLU A 359 -18.19 -23.59 10.94
C GLU A 359 -16.69 -23.75 11.25
N LEU A 360 -16.29 -24.03 12.50
CA LEU A 360 -14.87 -24.17 12.88
C LEU A 360 -14.16 -25.27 12.11
N VAL A 361 -14.81 -26.44 11.96
CA VAL A 361 -14.24 -27.59 11.23
C VAL A 361 -13.99 -27.25 9.76
N ASN A 362 -14.96 -26.58 9.12
CA ASN A 362 -14.84 -26.16 7.73
C ASN A 362 -13.78 -25.07 7.56
N ALA A 363 -13.74 -24.09 8.48
CA ALA A 363 -12.78 -23.01 8.47
C ALA A 363 -11.34 -23.52 8.59
N VAL A 364 -11.03 -24.29 9.64
CA VAL A 364 -9.68 -24.80 9.89
C VAL A 364 -9.22 -25.77 8.80
N SER A 365 -10.14 -26.53 8.21
CA SER A 365 -9.81 -27.47 7.13
C SER A 365 -9.39 -26.79 5.83
N ALA A 366 -9.90 -25.58 5.57
CA ALA A 366 -9.61 -24.80 4.36
C ALA A 366 -8.32 -23.96 4.47
N ILE A 367 -7.80 -23.72 5.67
CA ILE A 367 -6.63 -22.85 5.89
C ILE A 367 -5.35 -23.56 5.44
N THR A 368 -4.53 -22.85 4.67
CA THR A 368 -3.20 -23.30 4.21
C THR A 368 -2.12 -22.29 4.56
N VAL A 369 -0.91 -22.76 4.89
CA VAL A 369 0.24 -21.88 5.18
C VAL A 369 1.10 -21.72 3.93
N LYS A 370 1.40 -20.48 3.54
CA LYS A 370 2.22 -20.14 2.37
C LYS A 370 3.30 -19.10 2.72
N THR A 371 4.45 -19.18 2.08
CA THR A 371 5.50 -18.15 2.14
C THR A 371 5.46 -17.29 0.89
N ILE A 372 5.65 -15.98 1.05
CA ILE A 372 5.83 -15.06 -0.08
C ILE A 372 7.26 -14.52 -0.05
N ASN A 373 8.13 -15.18 -0.79
CA ASN A 373 9.58 -14.92 -0.82
C ASN A 373 10.03 -14.07 -2.02
N GLY A 374 9.09 -13.71 -2.91
CA GLY A 374 9.37 -12.75 -3.98
C GLY A 374 9.89 -13.34 -5.29
N SER A 375 9.76 -14.65 -5.51
CA SER A 375 9.83 -15.26 -6.83
C SER A 375 8.46 -15.17 -7.53
N SER A 376 8.41 -15.10 -8.86
CA SER A 376 7.15 -15.02 -9.63
C SER A 376 6.24 -16.25 -9.43
N ALA A 377 6.78 -17.35 -8.90
CA ALA A 377 6.03 -18.56 -8.59
C ALA A 377 5.29 -18.51 -7.24
N ASP A 378 5.58 -17.55 -6.37
CA ASP A 378 5.06 -17.47 -4.99
C ASP A 378 4.01 -16.36 -4.79
N CYS A 379 3.48 -15.77 -5.86
CA CYS A 379 2.37 -14.83 -5.75
C CYS A 379 1.09 -15.61 -5.38
N LEU A 380 0.26 -15.06 -4.49
CA LEU A 380 -1.06 -15.64 -4.23
C LEU A 380 -1.86 -15.54 -5.53
N ASP A 381 -1.97 -16.66 -6.24
CA ASP A 381 -2.75 -16.73 -7.47
C ASP A 381 -4.24 -16.71 -7.12
N TYR A 382 -4.75 -15.52 -6.82
CA TYR A 382 -6.17 -15.27 -6.59
C TYR A 382 -7.00 -15.67 -7.81
N SER A 383 -6.44 -15.49 -9.02
CA SER A 383 -7.11 -15.83 -10.28
C SER A 383 -7.39 -17.32 -10.43
N ALA A 384 -6.48 -18.20 -9.98
CA ALA A 384 -6.72 -19.64 -9.91
C ALA A 384 -7.79 -20.08 -8.90
N HIS A 385 -8.19 -19.19 -7.98
CA HIS A 385 -9.17 -19.46 -6.92
C HIS A 385 -10.49 -18.70 -7.13
N THR A 386 -10.70 -18.15 -8.32
CA THR A 386 -11.92 -17.41 -8.68
C THR A 386 -13.16 -18.26 -8.41
N GLY A 387 -14.04 -17.78 -7.53
CA GLY A 387 -15.31 -18.43 -7.19
C GLY A 387 -15.29 -19.41 -6.00
N ASN A 388 -14.12 -19.79 -5.47
CA ASN A 388 -14.01 -20.66 -4.29
C ASN A 388 -13.32 -20.01 -3.08
N GLY A 389 -12.64 -18.87 -3.27
CA GLY A 389 -11.94 -18.17 -2.21
C GLY A 389 -10.68 -18.91 -1.73
N LEU A 390 -9.79 -18.17 -1.08
CA LEU A 390 -8.55 -18.71 -0.53
C LEU A 390 -8.49 -18.39 0.96
N SER A 391 -8.34 -19.41 1.81
CA SER A 391 -8.07 -19.23 3.24
C SER A 391 -6.59 -19.53 3.51
N THR A 392 -5.80 -18.52 3.86
CA THR A 392 -4.34 -18.72 3.96
C THR A 392 -3.66 -17.91 5.05
N ILE A 393 -2.68 -18.52 5.71
CA ILE A 393 -1.70 -17.83 6.56
C ILE A 393 -0.46 -17.57 5.72
N VAL A 394 -0.12 -16.30 5.55
CA VAL A 394 0.98 -15.82 4.73
C VAL A 394 2.16 -15.47 5.63
N ILE A 395 3.27 -16.17 5.46
CA ILE A 395 4.55 -15.83 6.10
C ILE A 395 5.28 -14.87 5.16
N GLY A 396 5.40 -13.62 5.61
CA GLY A 396 5.85 -12.54 4.77
C GLY A 396 7.34 -12.26 4.80
N GLY A 397 7.90 -11.93 3.63
CA GLY A 397 9.29 -11.48 3.51
C GLY A 397 9.48 -10.00 3.17
N ALA A 398 10.69 -9.65 2.75
CA ALA A 398 11.08 -8.26 2.49
C ALA A 398 10.23 -7.59 1.39
N LYS A 399 9.72 -8.35 0.41
CA LYS A 399 8.87 -7.82 -0.68
C LYS A 399 7.41 -7.57 -0.30
N LEU A 400 6.92 -8.08 0.83
CA LEU A 400 5.57 -7.72 1.33
C LEU A 400 5.48 -6.28 1.84
N SER A 401 6.62 -5.58 1.90
CA SER A 401 6.69 -4.18 2.31
C SER A 401 6.03 -3.19 1.36
N ARG A 402 5.85 -3.50 0.05
CA ARG A 402 5.24 -2.57 -0.93
C ARG A 402 4.32 -3.24 -1.94
N GLY A 403 3.13 -2.66 -2.11
CA GLY A 403 2.16 -2.89 -3.19
C GLY A 403 1.49 -4.26 -3.31
N LEU A 404 1.89 -5.32 -2.59
CA LEU A 404 1.14 -6.58 -2.60
C LEU A 404 -0.13 -6.45 -1.76
N THR A 405 -1.29 -6.65 -2.39
CA THR A 405 -2.59 -6.67 -1.70
C THR A 405 -2.87 -8.07 -1.16
N LEU A 406 -3.18 -8.18 0.13
CA LEU A 406 -3.68 -9.41 0.75
C LEU A 406 -5.20 -9.31 0.91
N GLU A 407 -5.92 -9.95 -0.01
CA GLU A 407 -7.38 -9.92 0.00
C GLU A 407 -7.96 -10.66 1.21
N GLY A 408 -8.90 -10.00 1.89
CA GLY A 408 -9.55 -10.57 3.06
C GLY A 408 -8.66 -10.68 4.30
N LEU A 409 -7.64 -9.82 4.41
CA LEU A 409 -6.77 -9.76 5.58
C LEU A 409 -7.56 -9.45 6.85
N SER A 410 -7.66 -10.43 7.74
CA SER A 410 -8.33 -10.31 9.02
C SER A 410 -7.37 -10.37 10.20
N VAL A 411 -6.33 -11.20 10.20
CA VAL A 411 -5.37 -11.25 11.32
C VAL A 411 -3.96 -10.89 10.85
N SER A 412 -3.28 -10.01 11.58
CA SER A 412 -1.91 -9.60 11.31
C SER A 412 -1.07 -9.81 12.58
N TYR A 413 -0.02 -10.62 12.49
CA TYR A 413 1.02 -10.76 13.50
C TYR A 413 2.29 -10.11 12.99
N TYR A 414 2.61 -8.93 13.50
CA TYR A 414 3.58 -8.02 12.92
C TYR A 414 4.62 -7.60 13.96
N LEU A 415 5.87 -8.01 13.77
CA LEU A 415 6.99 -7.68 14.68
C LEU A 415 8.09 -6.87 13.99
N ARG A 416 7.96 -6.60 12.69
CA ARG A 416 8.99 -5.94 11.91
C ARG A 416 8.98 -4.43 12.14
N ALA A 417 9.84 -3.98 13.03
CA ALA A 417 10.08 -2.57 13.28
C ALA A 417 10.85 -1.87 12.13
N THR A 418 10.34 -0.73 11.65
CA THR A 418 11.11 0.26 10.89
C THR A 418 10.92 1.63 11.54
N ARG A 419 12.00 2.41 11.62
CA ARG A 419 11.97 3.75 12.23
C ARG A 419 11.47 4.83 11.27
N MET A 420 11.12 4.48 10.02
CA MET A 420 10.70 5.44 8.99
C MET A 420 9.17 5.47 8.85
N TYR A 421 8.54 6.66 8.90
CA TYR A 421 7.07 6.78 8.86
C TYR A 421 6.50 6.24 7.55
N ASP A 422 7.05 6.69 6.41
CA ASP A 422 6.63 6.27 5.07
C ASP A 422 6.60 4.76 4.93
N THR A 423 7.66 4.10 5.40
CA THR A 423 7.83 2.67 5.31
C THR A 423 6.91 1.94 6.28
N LEU A 424 6.71 2.44 7.50
CA LEU A 424 5.82 1.82 8.47
C LEU A 424 4.36 1.88 7.99
N MET A 425 3.90 3.03 7.51
CA MET A 425 2.56 3.20 6.94
C MET A 425 2.32 2.30 5.73
N GLN A 426 3.29 2.19 4.83
CA GLN A 426 3.22 1.28 3.67
C GLN A 426 3.14 -0.20 4.07
N MET A 427 3.62 -0.55 5.27
CA MET A 427 3.59 -1.92 5.78
C MET A 427 2.29 -2.25 6.54
N GLY A 428 1.51 -1.23 6.95
CA GLY A 428 0.21 -1.37 7.63
C GLY A 428 -0.90 -1.90 6.72
N ARG A 429 -0.82 -3.18 6.33
CA ARG A 429 -1.80 -3.82 5.42
C ARG A 429 -3.19 -3.99 6.02
N TRP A 430 -3.30 -3.87 7.34
CA TRP A 430 -4.58 -3.97 8.07
C TRP A 430 -5.45 -2.71 7.93
N PHE A 431 -4.94 -1.62 7.35
CA PHE A 431 -5.74 -0.46 6.97
C PHE A 431 -6.57 -0.72 5.69
N GLY A 432 -7.53 0.14 5.42
CA GLY A 432 -8.38 0.08 4.24
C GLY A 432 -9.78 -0.50 4.49
N TYR A 433 -10.51 -0.76 3.41
CA TYR A 433 -11.88 -1.24 3.46
C TYR A 433 -11.97 -2.66 4.04
N ARG A 434 -12.97 -2.89 4.91
CA ARG A 434 -13.22 -4.19 5.58
C ARG A 434 -14.73 -4.52 5.60
N PRO A 435 -15.37 -4.60 4.42
CA PRO A 435 -16.83 -4.72 4.33
C PRO A 435 -17.34 -6.00 5.02
N GLY A 436 -18.12 -5.82 6.08
CA GLY A 436 -18.77 -6.92 6.80
C GLY A 436 -17.88 -7.80 7.69
N TYR A 437 -16.59 -7.46 7.88
CA TYR A 437 -15.70 -8.26 8.74
C TYR A 437 -14.68 -7.46 9.57
N LEU A 438 -14.83 -6.15 9.66
CA LEU A 438 -13.94 -5.27 10.43
C LEU A 438 -13.79 -5.66 11.91
N ASP A 439 -14.89 -6.01 12.55
CA ASP A 439 -14.94 -6.50 13.93
C ASP A 439 -14.16 -7.79 14.15
N LEU A 440 -13.91 -8.54 13.07
CA LEU A 440 -13.11 -9.76 13.05
C LEU A 440 -11.63 -9.51 12.75
N CYS A 441 -11.20 -8.26 12.63
CA CYS A 441 -9.81 -7.90 12.36
C CYS A 441 -8.96 -7.85 13.62
N ARG A 442 -7.77 -8.46 13.63
CA ARG A 442 -6.81 -8.41 14.75
C ARG A 442 -5.42 -8.02 14.31
N VAL A 443 -4.77 -7.16 15.09
CA VAL A 443 -3.39 -6.73 14.90
C VAL A 443 -2.60 -7.04 16.17
N TYR A 444 -1.79 -8.09 16.10
CA TYR A 444 -0.83 -8.48 17.13
C TYR A 444 0.51 -7.81 16.81
N THR A 445 0.97 -6.90 17.67
CA THR A 445 2.26 -6.21 17.47
C THR A 445 2.85 -5.73 18.78
N THR A 446 4.11 -5.29 18.77
CA THR A 446 4.78 -4.84 19.99
C THR A 446 4.28 -3.47 20.43
N PRO A 447 4.34 -3.13 21.74
CA PRO A 447 3.99 -1.79 22.24
C PRO A 447 4.78 -0.67 21.55
N GLU A 448 6.05 -0.93 21.19
CA GLU A 448 6.90 0.02 20.45
C GLU A 448 6.29 0.36 19.08
N ILE A 449 5.86 -0.65 18.31
CA ILE A 449 5.25 -0.44 16.99
C ILE A 449 3.90 0.26 17.12
N MET A 450 3.09 -0.08 18.13
CA MET A 450 1.84 0.62 18.41
C MET A 450 2.09 2.11 18.68
N GLN A 451 3.08 2.44 19.52
CA GLN A 451 3.43 3.82 19.80
C GLN A 451 3.92 4.57 18.56
N TRP A 452 4.63 3.90 17.66
CA TRP A 452 5.05 4.49 16.40
C TRP A 452 3.86 4.82 15.49
N TYR A 453 2.86 3.96 15.37
CA TYR A 453 1.65 4.27 14.62
C TYR A 453 0.85 5.43 15.23
N ARG A 454 0.76 5.53 16.56
CA ARG A 454 0.14 6.70 17.23
C ARG A 454 0.85 8.00 16.87
N ASN A 455 2.18 8.01 16.96
CA ASN A 455 3.00 9.17 16.62
C ASN A 455 2.87 9.56 15.13
N ILE A 456 2.76 8.58 14.23
CA ILE A 456 2.51 8.82 12.80
C ILE A 456 1.13 9.43 12.60
N SER A 457 0.10 8.90 13.27
CA SER A 457 -1.27 9.40 13.17
C SER A 457 -1.34 10.88 13.53
N VAL A 458 -0.69 11.29 14.64
CA VAL A 458 -0.56 12.71 15.03
C VAL A 458 0.12 13.53 13.93
N ALA A 459 1.27 13.09 13.43
CA ALA A 459 2.01 13.83 12.41
C ALA A 459 1.27 13.92 11.06
N THR A 460 0.50 12.89 10.70
CA THR A 460 -0.36 12.90 9.52
C THR A 460 -1.52 13.86 9.71
N ARG A 461 -2.20 13.82 10.86
CA ARG A 461 -3.32 14.72 11.17
C ARG A 461 -2.91 16.19 11.06
N GLU A 462 -1.81 16.56 11.71
CA GLU A 462 -1.27 17.93 11.64
C GLU A 462 -0.91 18.35 10.21
N LEU A 463 -0.36 17.45 9.40
CA LEU A 463 -0.03 17.74 8.01
C LEU A 463 -1.30 17.94 7.15
N LEU A 464 -2.35 17.15 7.40
CA LEU A 464 -3.64 17.32 6.73
C LEU A 464 -4.32 18.62 7.14
N ASP A 465 -4.22 19.01 8.41
CA ASP A 465 -4.75 20.28 8.90
C ASP A 465 -4.01 21.47 8.27
N ASP A 466 -2.67 21.39 8.15
CA ASP A 466 -1.87 22.37 7.41
C ASP A 466 -2.31 22.45 5.93
N PHE A 467 -2.60 21.33 5.27
CA PHE A 467 -3.13 21.33 3.89
C PHE A 467 -4.52 21.94 3.77
N ASN A 468 -5.41 21.65 4.70
CA ASN A 468 -6.76 22.21 4.72
C ASN A 468 -6.71 23.73 4.94
N GLN A 469 -5.86 24.19 5.86
CA GLN A 469 -5.63 25.61 6.09
C GLN A 469 -5.09 26.31 4.83
N MET A 470 -4.08 25.71 4.17
CA MET A 470 -3.54 26.23 2.91
C MET A 470 -4.63 26.38 1.84
N GLN A 471 -5.51 25.39 1.69
CA GLN A 471 -6.62 25.45 0.74
C GLN A 471 -7.64 26.54 1.10
N LEU A 472 -7.98 26.70 2.38
CA LEU A 472 -8.88 27.76 2.85
C LEU A 472 -8.33 29.17 2.58
N GLU A 473 -7.00 29.32 2.65
CA GLU A 473 -6.30 30.57 2.33
C GLU A 473 -6.14 30.80 0.82
N GLY A 474 -6.45 29.80 -0.02
CA GLY A 474 -6.22 29.85 -1.47
C GLY A 474 -4.75 29.92 -1.86
N ALA A 475 -3.85 29.53 -0.94
CA ALA A 475 -2.41 29.55 -1.12
C ALA A 475 -1.92 28.32 -1.87
N THR A 476 -0.79 28.44 -2.56
CA THR A 476 -0.11 27.29 -3.16
C THR A 476 0.91 26.69 -2.18
N PRO A 477 1.32 25.42 -2.37
CA PRO A 477 2.41 24.82 -1.59
C PRO A 477 3.71 25.65 -1.58
N ALA A 478 3.97 26.41 -2.66
CA ALA A 478 5.11 27.32 -2.75
C ALA A 478 4.99 28.52 -1.78
N ASP A 479 3.77 29.01 -1.54
CA ASP A 479 3.52 30.21 -0.73
C ASP A 479 3.34 29.90 0.76
N PHE A 480 2.85 28.70 1.10
CA PHE A 480 2.41 28.36 2.46
C PHE A 480 3.52 27.91 3.40
N GLY A 481 4.52 27.18 2.88
CA GLY A 481 5.60 26.58 3.67
C GLY A 481 5.14 25.38 4.49
N LEU A 482 5.48 24.17 4.03
CA LEU A 482 5.02 22.91 4.64
C LEU A 482 6.00 22.36 5.69
N ARG A 483 5.47 21.68 6.71
CA ARG A 483 6.26 21.12 7.82
C ARG A 483 5.68 19.79 8.29
N VAL A 484 6.50 19.00 8.99
CA VAL A 484 6.07 17.74 9.61
C VAL A 484 6.70 17.60 10.98
N ARG A 485 5.91 17.15 11.95
CA ARG A 485 6.38 16.84 13.30
C ARG A 485 7.43 15.73 13.27
N ASN A 486 8.56 16.01 13.92
CA ASN A 486 9.60 15.02 14.16
C ASN A 486 9.39 14.37 15.53
N SER A 487 9.17 13.05 15.59
CA SER A 487 9.03 12.34 16.87
C SER A 487 10.32 11.65 17.30
N PRO A 488 10.65 11.64 18.62
CA PRO A 488 11.83 10.98 19.13
C PRO A 488 11.91 9.51 18.68
N GLY A 489 13.08 9.13 18.19
CA GLY A 489 13.35 7.76 17.81
C GLY A 489 12.77 7.31 16.47
N MET A 490 12.12 8.19 15.71
CA MET A 490 11.67 7.92 14.35
C MET A 490 12.16 8.96 13.34
N LEU A 491 12.00 8.65 12.05
CA LEU A 491 12.32 9.49 10.91
C LEU A 491 11.05 9.63 10.05
N VAL A 492 10.72 10.85 9.67
CA VAL A 492 9.55 11.15 8.81
C VAL A 492 9.68 10.45 7.45
N THR A 493 10.87 10.50 6.85
CA THR A 493 11.23 9.67 5.69
C THR A 493 12.74 9.43 5.69
N ALA A 494 13.28 8.78 4.66
CA ALA A 494 14.72 8.56 4.56
C ALA A 494 15.50 9.89 4.59
N GLN A 495 16.63 9.93 5.31
CA GLN A 495 17.43 11.16 5.46
C GLN A 495 17.82 11.80 4.12
N ALA A 496 18.07 10.99 3.09
CA ALA A 496 18.41 11.48 1.76
C ALA A 496 17.27 12.24 1.07
N LYS A 497 16.00 11.99 1.45
CA LYS A 497 14.80 12.66 0.93
C LYS A 497 14.46 13.94 1.69
N MET A 498 14.94 14.11 2.93
CA MET A 498 14.69 15.31 3.77
C MET A 498 15.82 16.34 3.69
N ARG A 499 16.78 16.18 2.76
CA ARG A 499 18.02 16.98 2.76
C ARG A 499 17.79 18.47 2.62
N ASN A 500 16.71 18.86 1.95
CA ASN A 500 16.36 20.26 1.71
C ASN A 500 15.48 20.84 2.83
N GLY A 501 15.06 20.02 3.80
CA GLY A 501 14.29 20.45 4.96
C GLY A 501 15.16 21.14 6.00
N VAL A 502 14.61 22.16 6.66
CA VAL A 502 15.24 22.86 7.78
C VAL A 502 14.57 22.43 9.08
N LYS A 503 15.36 22.01 10.08
CA LYS A 503 14.83 21.76 11.42
C LYS A 503 14.51 23.09 12.10
N ARG A 504 13.27 23.26 12.52
CA ARG A 504 12.80 24.41 13.32
C ARG A 504 12.24 23.93 14.65
N GLN A 505 12.46 24.71 15.70
CA GLN A 505 11.63 24.58 16.90
C GLN A 505 10.40 25.46 16.69
N VAL A 506 9.25 24.91 17.06
CA VAL A 506 7.99 25.62 16.93
C VAL A 506 7.36 25.67 18.31
N SER A 507 7.07 26.88 18.78
CA SER A 507 6.30 27.08 20.02
C SER A 507 4.82 27.25 19.65
N PHE A 508 3.94 26.61 20.40
CA PHE A 508 2.50 26.72 20.21
C PHE A 508 1.96 27.78 21.18
N SER A 509 2.00 29.06 20.81
CA SER A 509 1.24 30.10 21.51
C SER A 509 0.01 30.51 20.69
N GLN A 510 -1.08 29.79 20.94
CA GLN A 510 -2.47 30.18 20.77
C GLN A 510 -3.05 30.63 19.41
N THR A 511 -2.37 30.57 18.26
CA THR A 511 -3.11 30.50 16.96
C THR A 511 -2.26 30.27 15.72
N ARG A 512 -0.95 30.52 15.76
CA ARG A 512 -0.05 30.14 14.66
C ARG A 512 1.25 29.53 15.20
N PRO A 513 1.71 28.43 14.60
CA PRO A 513 3.04 27.90 14.87
C PRO A 513 4.07 28.88 14.30
N GLU A 514 4.65 29.73 15.14
CA GLU A 514 5.74 30.61 14.71
C GLU A 514 7.07 29.85 14.76
N PRO A 515 7.83 29.78 13.64
CA PRO A 515 9.15 29.19 13.65
C PRO A 515 10.10 30.08 14.48
N THR A 516 10.59 29.54 15.59
CA THR A 516 11.70 30.14 16.36
C THR A 516 13.07 29.78 15.77
#